data_AF-A0A3G2G924-F1
#
_entry.id   AF-A0A3G2G924-F1
#
_cell.length_a   1.000
_cell.length_b   1.000
_cell.length_c   1.000
_cell.angle_alpha   90.00
_cell.angle_beta   90.00
_cell.angle_gamma   90.00
#
_symmetry.space_group_name_H-M   'P 1'
#
loop_
_entity.id
_entity.type
_entity.pdbx_description
1 polymer ?
#
loop_
_entity_poly.entity_id
_entity_poly.type
_entity_poly.pdbx_seq_one_letter_code
_entity_poly.pdbx_strand_id
1 'polypeptide(L)'
;MTIRRRKKIIFKPRDLGVEVCFSNFLSYYNKSCDTNIYLPQTLYRKKYSWTEFIEQSNNSNRNANLYKEIGHILCILYFLNGTDFHYENIIVNNKKGLVLIDCESILYPFDTIANEHNVLSIGLLSKKIKVGDHQLDFGGLNINENLPQEFPVLKESIRVENGEIKLFSEKSKLIKPNNLQSNEPDNINDNIEEILAGFERSYLFLMKNKKKITPFFNKDNFNFPIRFLLRNTFLYAHVLHESISPILLTDRNDRIIFIEQLDKPFNENSNLLDSEVADILNNDIPYYYSNLRSRALQSSSGFQEKNSLKKAH
;
A
#
# COMPACT_ATOMS: atom_id res chain seq x y z
N MET A 1 0.25 5.05 -20.05
CA MET A 1 0.56 5.25 -21.50
C MET A 1 -0.55 4.61 -22.33
N THR A 2 -0.96 5.23 -23.43
CA THR A 2 -1.93 4.66 -24.38
C THR A 2 -1.19 4.18 -25.63
N ILE A 3 -1.34 2.91 -25.99
CA ILE A 3 -0.74 2.33 -27.21
C ILE A 3 -1.80 2.29 -28.33
N ARG A 4 -1.34 2.16 -29.58
CA ARG A 4 -2.14 1.93 -30.80
C ARG A 4 -3.33 0.98 -30.51
N ARG A 5 -4.55 1.38 -30.89
CA ARG A 5 -5.86 0.78 -30.54
C ARG A 5 -6.44 1.11 -29.14
N ARG A 6 -6.02 2.22 -28.51
CA ARG A 6 -6.56 2.73 -27.21
C ARG A 6 -6.37 1.78 -26.02
N LYS A 7 -5.51 0.76 -26.12
CA LYS A 7 -5.15 -0.06 -24.95
C LYS A 7 -4.22 0.74 -24.04
N LYS A 8 -4.58 0.83 -22.76
CA LYS A 8 -3.78 1.50 -21.74
C LYS A 8 -2.86 0.48 -21.07
N ILE A 9 -1.63 0.89 -20.81
CA ILE A 9 -0.69 0.18 -19.95
C ILE A 9 -0.10 1.15 -18.93
N ILE A 10 0.28 0.63 -17.78
CA ILE A 10 0.96 1.37 -16.72
C ILE A 10 2.44 1.06 -16.80
N PHE A 11 3.27 2.09 -16.81
CA PHE A 11 4.72 1.96 -16.66
C PHE A 11 5.06 2.14 -15.18
N LYS A 12 5.76 1.17 -14.60
CA LYS A 12 6.28 1.23 -13.23
C LYS A 12 7.81 1.26 -13.32
N PRO A 13 8.51 2.35 -12.96
CA PRO A 13 9.97 2.46 -13.02
C PRO A 13 10.66 1.71 -11.87
N ARG A 14 10.21 0.49 -11.58
CA ARG A 14 10.73 -0.36 -10.50
C ARG A 14 10.73 -1.84 -10.89
N ASP A 15 11.48 -2.64 -10.14
CA ASP A 15 11.49 -4.10 -10.23
C ASP A 15 10.17 -4.65 -9.67
N LEU A 16 9.40 -5.40 -10.48
CA LEU A 16 8.15 -6.06 -10.07
C LEU A 16 8.32 -7.57 -9.78
N GLY A 17 9.53 -7.99 -9.40
CA GLY A 17 9.82 -9.41 -9.16
C GLY A 17 8.94 -10.02 -8.06
N VAL A 18 8.56 -9.22 -7.06
CA VAL A 18 7.66 -9.65 -5.98
C VAL A 18 6.25 -9.94 -6.51
N GLU A 19 5.70 -9.09 -7.37
CA GLU A 19 4.40 -9.29 -8.01
C GLU A 19 4.41 -10.46 -9.01
N VAL A 20 5.50 -10.65 -9.76
CA VAL A 20 5.68 -11.81 -10.65
C VAL A 20 5.68 -13.11 -9.85
N CYS A 21 6.41 -13.12 -8.73
CA CYS A 21 6.43 -14.27 -7.83
C CYS A 21 5.03 -14.55 -7.25
N PHE A 22 4.32 -13.50 -6.85
CA PHE A 22 2.97 -13.60 -6.32
C PHE A 22 1.99 -14.14 -7.36
N SER A 23 2.08 -13.69 -8.61
CA SER A 23 1.27 -14.18 -9.73
C SER A 23 1.47 -15.67 -10.00
N ASN A 24 2.72 -16.16 -9.90
CA ASN A 24 3.02 -17.59 -10.04
C ASN A 24 2.40 -18.42 -8.90
N PHE A 25 2.50 -17.94 -7.66
CA PHE A 25 1.84 -18.57 -6.51
C PHE A 25 0.31 -18.59 -6.67
N LEU A 26 -0.29 -17.46 -7.07
CA LEU A 26 -1.73 -17.36 -7.29
C LEU A 26 -2.22 -18.29 -8.39
N SER A 27 -1.43 -18.50 -9.45
CA SER A 27 -1.77 -19.45 -10.52
C SER A 27 -1.91 -20.88 -9.96
N TYR A 28 -1.01 -21.29 -9.06
CA TYR A 28 -1.09 -22.57 -8.37
C TYR A 28 -2.26 -22.63 -7.38
N TYR A 29 -2.47 -21.56 -6.61
CA TYR A 29 -3.57 -21.44 -5.66
C TYR A 29 -4.92 -21.53 -6.36
N ASN A 30 -5.15 -20.72 -7.41
CA ASN A 30 -6.38 -20.70 -8.20
C ASN A 30 -6.73 -22.06 -8.77
N LYS A 31 -5.75 -22.77 -9.35
CA LYS A 31 -5.95 -24.13 -9.85
C LYS A 31 -6.32 -25.12 -8.74
N SER A 32 -5.74 -24.96 -7.56
CA SER A 32 -5.91 -25.91 -6.45
C SER A 32 -7.19 -25.67 -5.64
N CYS A 33 -7.63 -24.42 -5.56
CA CYS A 33 -8.79 -23.97 -4.79
C CYS A 33 -10.02 -23.68 -5.65
N ASP A 34 -9.94 -23.88 -6.97
CA ASP A 34 -11.02 -23.54 -7.91
C ASP A 34 -11.49 -22.09 -7.71
N THR A 35 -10.54 -21.17 -7.76
CA THR A 35 -10.74 -19.72 -7.65
C THR A 35 -10.14 -19.01 -8.86
N ASN A 36 -10.45 -17.72 -9.04
CA ASN A 36 -9.94 -16.92 -10.15
C ASN A 36 -9.42 -15.55 -9.68
N ILE A 37 -8.68 -15.52 -8.58
CA ILE A 37 -8.09 -14.29 -8.04
C ILE A 37 -7.14 -13.71 -9.08
N TYR A 38 -7.38 -12.45 -9.46
CA TYR A 38 -6.71 -11.82 -10.59
C TYR A 38 -5.64 -10.82 -10.14
N LEU A 39 -4.46 -10.89 -10.76
CA LEU A 39 -3.46 -9.81 -10.73
C LEU A 39 -3.24 -9.24 -12.14
N PRO A 40 -2.92 -7.94 -12.25
CA PRO A 40 -2.59 -7.34 -13.54
C PRO A 40 -1.48 -8.10 -14.27
N GLN A 41 -1.67 -8.36 -15.56
CA GLN A 41 -0.63 -8.96 -16.38
C GLN A 41 0.60 -8.05 -16.39
N THR A 42 1.77 -8.64 -16.16
CA THR A 42 3.02 -7.90 -15.97
C THR A 42 4.06 -8.29 -17.01
N LEU A 43 4.55 -7.30 -17.76
CA LEU A 43 5.76 -7.42 -18.56
C LEU A 43 6.95 -6.97 -17.70
N TYR A 44 7.61 -7.94 -17.09
CA TYR A 44 8.70 -7.71 -16.14
C TYR A 44 10.01 -7.31 -16.83
N ARG A 45 10.68 -6.28 -16.30
CA ARG A 45 12.13 -6.10 -16.43
C ARG A 45 12.71 -5.73 -15.06
N LYS A 46 13.99 -6.06 -14.86
CA LYS A 46 14.68 -5.91 -13.57
C LYS A 46 14.73 -4.48 -13.01
N LYS A 47 14.67 -3.45 -13.87
CA LYS A 47 14.75 -2.03 -13.43
C LYS A 47 13.47 -1.24 -13.65
N TYR A 48 12.52 -1.79 -14.40
CA TYR A 48 11.27 -1.16 -14.76
C TYR A 48 10.33 -2.23 -15.29
N SER A 49 9.03 -2.04 -15.22
CA SER A 49 8.07 -3.01 -15.77
C SER A 49 6.86 -2.30 -16.32
N TRP A 50 6.04 -3.05 -17.05
CA TRP A 50 4.72 -2.59 -17.44
C TRP A 50 3.65 -3.52 -16.91
N THR A 51 2.54 -2.95 -16.46
CA THR A 51 1.38 -3.71 -16.02
C THR A 51 0.17 -3.35 -16.87
N GLU A 52 -0.75 -4.31 -16.95
CA GLU A 52 -2.08 -4.08 -17.49
C GLU A 52 -2.77 -2.91 -16.76
N PHE A 53 -3.44 -2.04 -17.52
CA PHE A 53 -4.34 -1.06 -16.93
C PHE A 53 -5.67 -1.72 -16.57
N ILE A 54 -6.06 -1.63 -15.30
CA ILE A 54 -7.33 -2.16 -14.81
C ILE A 54 -8.34 -1.03 -14.71
N GLU A 55 -9.45 -1.16 -15.41
CA GLU A 55 -10.56 -0.22 -15.32
C GLU A 55 -11.43 -0.55 -14.10
N GLN A 56 -11.72 0.47 -13.31
CA GLN A 56 -12.69 0.37 -12.22
C GLN A 56 -14.11 0.28 -12.77
N SER A 57 -14.94 -0.56 -12.16
CA SER A 57 -16.37 -0.61 -12.48
C SER A 57 -17.14 0.43 -11.67
N ASN A 58 -17.92 1.28 -12.34
CA ASN A 58 -18.74 2.31 -11.69
C ASN A 58 -19.89 1.73 -10.86
N ASN A 59 -20.29 0.48 -11.12
CA ASN A 59 -21.30 -0.26 -10.35
C ASN A 59 -20.74 -1.67 -10.10
N SER A 60 -20.02 -1.84 -9.00
CA SER A 60 -19.48 -3.15 -8.64
C SER A 60 -20.61 -4.10 -8.30
N ASN A 61 -20.63 -5.30 -8.89
CA ASN A 61 -21.53 -6.38 -8.47
C ASN A 61 -21.06 -6.91 -7.11
N ARG A 62 -21.57 -6.31 -6.04
CA ARG A 62 -21.36 -6.76 -4.67
C ARG A 62 -22.22 -8.00 -4.42
N ASN A 63 -21.66 -9.18 -4.68
CA ASN A 63 -22.34 -10.45 -4.46
C ASN A 63 -21.51 -11.34 -3.54
N ALA A 64 -22.14 -12.41 -3.06
CA ALA A 64 -21.51 -13.39 -2.17
C ALA A 64 -20.16 -13.93 -2.71
N ASN A 65 -20.01 -14.05 -4.03
CA ASN A 65 -18.75 -14.52 -4.63
C ASN A 65 -17.63 -13.48 -4.48
N LEU A 66 -17.90 -12.19 -4.65
CA LEU A 66 -16.92 -11.13 -4.44
C LEU A 66 -16.47 -11.09 -2.97
N TYR A 67 -17.40 -11.17 -2.02
CA TYR A 67 -17.07 -11.18 -0.60
C TYR A 67 -16.27 -12.43 -0.19
N LYS A 68 -16.60 -13.59 -0.77
CA LYS A 68 -15.79 -14.80 -0.61
C LYS A 68 -14.39 -14.66 -1.21
N GLU A 69 -14.26 -14.02 -2.38
CA GLU A 69 -12.97 -13.70 -2.99
C GLU A 69 -12.14 -12.74 -2.11
N ILE A 70 -12.76 -11.72 -1.52
CA ILE A 70 -12.13 -10.84 -0.53
C ILE A 70 -11.57 -11.66 0.64
N GLY A 71 -12.34 -12.62 1.16
CA GLY A 71 -11.89 -13.55 2.20
C GLY A 71 -10.65 -14.35 1.79
N HIS A 72 -10.63 -14.85 0.55
CA HIS A 72 -9.46 -15.54 0.00
C HIS A 72 -8.22 -14.64 -0.06
N ILE A 73 -8.37 -13.45 -0.63
CA ILE A 73 -7.29 -12.46 -0.78
C ILE A 73 -6.76 -12.06 0.60
N LEU A 74 -7.64 -11.78 1.55
CA LEU A 74 -7.27 -11.37 2.90
C LEU A 74 -6.41 -12.42 3.61
N CYS A 75 -6.77 -13.71 3.50
CA CYS A 75 -5.98 -14.79 4.09
C CYS A 75 -4.61 -14.94 3.41
N ILE A 76 -4.56 -14.79 2.08
CA ILE A 76 -3.31 -14.86 1.33
C ILE A 76 -2.39 -13.70 1.69
N LEU A 77 -2.91 -12.48 1.79
CA LEU A 77 -2.13 -11.31 2.21
C LEU A 77 -1.66 -11.44 3.65
N TYR A 78 -2.49 -11.98 4.54
CA TYR A 78 -2.09 -12.33 5.90
C TYR A 78 -0.89 -13.31 5.88
N PHE A 79 -1.02 -14.43 5.18
CA PHE A 79 0.05 -15.42 5.06
C PHE A 79 1.37 -14.85 4.50
N LEU A 80 1.28 -13.92 3.55
CA LEU A 80 2.44 -13.30 2.93
C LEU A 80 2.98 -12.10 3.72
N ASN A 81 2.48 -11.82 4.93
CA ASN A 81 2.83 -10.60 5.67
C ASN A 81 2.71 -9.33 4.82
N GLY A 82 1.60 -9.19 4.10
CA GLY A 82 1.28 -8.02 3.32
C GLY A 82 0.78 -6.86 4.18
N THR A 83 1.13 -5.64 3.79
CA THR A 83 0.64 -4.39 4.39
C THR A 83 0.34 -3.35 3.30
N ASP A 84 -0.22 -2.20 3.67
CA ASP A 84 -0.46 -1.07 2.77
C ASP A 84 -1.43 -1.33 1.60
N PHE A 85 -2.36 -2.27 1.77
CA PHE A 85 -3.45 -2.52 0.81
C PHE A 85 -4.63 -1.58 1.06
N HIS A 86 -4.40 -0.28 0.97
CA HIS A 86 -5.44 0.75 1.06
C HIS A 86 -6.13 0.97 -0.30
N TYR A 87 -7.15 1.82 -0.30
CA TYR A 87 -8.07 1.98 -1.42
C TYR A 87 -7.42 2.40 -2.73
N GLU A 88 -6.26 3.07 -2.70
CA GLU A 88 -5.55 3.49 -3.92
C GLU A 88 -4.85 2.30 -4.61
N ASN A 89 -4.59 1.22 -3.88
CA ASN A 89 -3.87 0.04 -4.37
C ASN A 89 -4.81 -1.11 -4.81
N ILE A 90 -6.12 -0.86 -4.82
CA ILE A 90 -7.14 -1.88 -5.10
C ILE A 90 -8.16 -1.33 -6.08
N ILE A 91 -8.60 -2.17 -7.02
CA ILE A 91 -9.68 -1.86 -7.95
C ILE A 91 -10.70 -2.99 -7.96
N VAL A 92 -11.99 -2.66 -7.88
CA VAL A 92 -13.05 -3.63 -8.11
C VAL A 92 -13.50 -3.57 -9.58
N ASN A 93 -13.48 -4.74 -10.22
CA ASN A 93 -13.85 -4.90 -11.62
C ASN A 93 -14.84 -6.06 -11.79
N ASN A 94 -16.00 -5.81 -12.39
CA ASN A 94 -17.06 -6.82 -12.50
C ASN A 94 -16.67 -8.11 -13.25
N LYS A 95 -15.62 -8.08 -14.08
CA LYS A 95 -15.13 -9.26 -14.81
C LYS A 95 -13.98 -9.96 -14.10
N LYS A 96 -13.23 -9.25 -13.25
CA LYS A 96 -11.97 -9.73 -12.65
C LYS A 96 -12.03 -9.87 -11.12
N GLY A 97 -13.09 -9.40 -10.48
CA GLY A 97 -13.22 -9.38 -9.04
C GLY A 97 -12.49 -8.20 -8.39
N LEU A 98 -11.96 -8.41 -7.19
CA LEU A 98 -11.08 -7.49 -6.49
C LEU A 98 -9.65 -7.67 -7.00
N VAL A 99 -9.10 -6.61 -7.60
CA VAL A 99 -7.78 -6.61 -8.22
C VAL A 99 -6.82 -5.77 -7.38
N LEU A 100 -5.76 -6.40 -6.89
CA LEU A 100 -4.64 -5.72 -6.28
C LEU A 100 -3.74 -5.14 -7.39
N ILE A 101 -3.60 -3.82 -7.44
CA ILE A 101 -2.82 -3.14 -8.49
C ILE A 101 -1.42 -2.72 -8.04
N ASP A 102 -1.17 -2.76 -6.73
CA ASP A 102 0.16 -2.68 -6.15
C ASP A 102 0.31 -3.71 -5.04
N CYS A 103 1.35 -4.55 -5.12
CA CYS A 103 1.67 -5.57 -4.12
C CYS A 103 3.15 -5.49 -3.70
N GLU A 104 3.78 -4.31 -3.79
CA GLU A 104 5.20 -4.13 -3.46
C GLU A 104 5.54 -4.35 -1.98
N SER A 105 4.52 -4.31 -1.13
CA SER A 105 4.54 -4.41 0.33
C SER A 105 4.14 -5.79 0.85
N ILE A 106 4.13 -6.84 0.02
CA ILE A 106 4.06 -8.23 0.49
C ILE A 106 5.43 -8.74 0.91
N LEU A 107 5.44 -9.78 1.75
CA LEU A 107 6.65 -10.32 2.38
C LEU A 107 7.37 -9.24 3.19
N TYR A 108 6.59 -8.33 3.78
CA TYR A 108 7.10 -7.23 4.56
C TYR A 108 8.02 -7.77 5.67
N PRO A 109 9.25 -7.25 5.81
CA PRO A 109 10.15 -7.75 6.84
C PRO A 109 9.62 -7.37 8.22
N PHE A 110 9.61 -8.31 9.16
CA PHE A 110 9.22 -8.03 10.54
C PHE A 110 10.12 -6.96 11.17
N ASP A 111 9.49 -5.90 11.67
CA ASP A 111 10.10 -5.02 12.67
C ASP A 111 9.48 -5.33 14.03
N THR A 112 10.32 -5.75 14.98
CA THR A 112 9.90 -6.13 16.34
C THR A 112 9.47 -4.96 17.22
N ILE A 113 9.57 -3.72 16.73
CA ILE A 113 9.43 -2.53 17.57
C ILE A 113 8.00 -1.96 17.58
N ALA A 114 7.12 -2.26 16.60
CA ALA A 114 5.77 -1.65 16.59
C ALA A 114 4.64 -2.37 15.84
N ASN A 115 4.92 -3.33 14.94
CA ASN A 115 3.86 -3.88 14.08
C ASN A 115 3.42 -5.28 14.53
N GLU A 116 2.28 -5.36 15.21
CA GLU A 116 1.57 -6.62 15.39
C GLU A 116 1.08 -7.14 14.03
N HIS A 117 1.62 -8.28 13.59
CA HIS A 117 1.16 -8.93 12.38
C HIS A 117 -0.24 -9.53 12.59
N ASN A 118 -1.24 -8.80 12.13
CA ASN A 118 -2.65 -9.19 12.23
C ASN A 118 -3.40 -8.82 10.95
N VAL A 119 -4.63 -9.30 10.83
CA VAL A 119 -5.46 -9.09 9.64
C VAL A 119 -5.76 -7.60 9.38
N LEU A 120 -5.81 -6.75 10.41
CA LEU A 120 -6.04 -5.31 10.27
C LEU A 120 -4.82 -4.60 9.69
N SER A 121 -3.61 -5.06 10.01
CA SER A 121 -2.34 -4.48 9.52
C SER A 121 -2.14 -4.60 8.00
N ILE A 122 -2.94 -5.45 7.33
CA ILE A 122 -2.96 -5.59 5.87
C ILE A 122 -3.45 -4.29 5.20
N GLY A 123 -4.35 -3.56 5.86
CA GLY A 123 -4.95 -2.34 5.32
C GLY A 123 -6.17 -2.54 4.42
N LEU A 124 -6.49 -3.80 4.05
CA LEU A 124 -7.63 -4.13 3.18
C LEU A 124 -8.99 -3.87 3.85
N LEU A 125 -9.12 -4.21 5.14
CA LEU A 125 -10.35 -4.02 5.90
C LEU A 125 -10.59 -2.56 6.31
N SER A 126 -11.84 -2.26 6.68
CA SER A 126 -12.28 -0.91 7.04
C SER A 126 -11.39 -0.29 8.13
N LYS A 127 -10.94 0.94 7.87
CA LYS A 127 -10.16 1.76 8.79
C LYS A 127 -10.77 3.16 8.83
N LYS A 128 -11.72 3.35 9.73
CA LYS A 128 -12.45 4.61 9.87
C LYS A 128 -11.62 5.63 10.63
N ILE A 129 -11.47 6.82 10.05
CA ILE A 129 -10.79 7.97 10.62
C ILE A 129 -11.80 9.12 10.68
N LYS A 130 -11.85 9.82 11.81
CA LYS A 130 -12.68 11.02 11.94
C LYS A 130 -12.00 12.19 11.21
N VAL A 131 -12.71 12.82 10.27
CA VAL A 131 -12.28 14.00 9.54
C VAL A 131 -13.38 15.05 9.65
N GLY A 132 -13.13 16.08 10.48
CA GLY A 132 -14.18 17.02 10.88
C GLY A 132 -15.35 16.28 11.57
N ASP A 133 -16.56 16.47 11.06
CA ASP A 133 -17.79 15.83 11.56
C ASP A 133 -18.11 14.49 10.88
N HIS A 134 -17.25 14.03 9.95
CA HIS A 134 -17.46 12.81 9.19
C HIS A 134 -16.53 11.69 9.68
N GLN A 135 -16.99 10.43 9.57
CA GLN A 135 -16.13 9.26 9.65
C GLN A 135 -15.87 8.74 8.24
N LEU A 136 -14.61 8.72 7.84
CA LEU A 136 -14.16 8.25 6.53
C LEU A 136 -13.41 6.94 6.68
N ASP A 137 -13.82 5.93 5.94
CA ASP A 137 -13.08 4.70 5.75
C ASP A 137 -11.91 4.93 4.78
N PHE A 138 -10.70 4.61 5.22
CA PHE A 138 -9.47 4.64 4.42
C PHE A 138 -8.90 3.22 4.17
N GLY A 139 -9.62 2.18 4.58
CA GLY A 139 -9.30 0.80 4.26
C GLY A 139 -9.39 0.51 2.77
N GLY A 140 -8.83 -0.62 2.34
CA GLY A 140 -8.79 -1.06 0.95
C GLY A 140 -10.15 -1.20 0.27
N LEU A 141 -11.14 -1.72 1.00
CA LEU A 141 -12.52 -1.81 0.52
C LEU A 141 -13.22 -0.45 0.45
N ASN A 142 -12.76 0.51 1.25
CA ASN A 142 -13.20 1.91 1.25
C ASN A 142 -14.72 2.10 1.36
N ILE A 143 -15.33 1.54 2.41
CA ILE A 143 -16.79 1.47 2.52
C ILE A 143 -17.32 2.75 3.18
N ASN A 144 -17.48 3.78 2.36
CA ASN A 144 -17.95 5.11 2.77
C ASN A 144 -19.43 5.32 2.42
N GLU A 145 -20.31 4.42 2.87
CA GLU A 145 -21.74 4.51 2.58
C GLU A 145 -22.36 5.77 3.19
N ASN A 146 -23.33 6.38 2.49
CA ASN A 146 -24.06 7.59 2.91
C ASN A 146 -23.29 8.91 2.89
N LEU A 147 -22.08 8.96 2.33
CA LEU A 147 -21.40 10.22 2.02
C LEU A 147 -21.53 10.58 0.54
N PRO A 148 -21.86 11.84 0.19
CA PRO A 148 -21.88 12.30 -1.19
C PRO A 148 -20.49 12.19 -1.82
N GLN A 149 -20.42 12.20 -3.15
CA GLN A 149 -19.16 12.11 -3.90
C GLN A 149 -18.18 13.23 -3.53
N GLU A 150 -18.71 14.40 -3.18
CA GLU A 150 -17.98 15.54 -2.65
C GLU A 150 -18.68 16.06 -1.40
N PHE A 151 -17.93 16.33 -0.33
CA PHE A 151 -18.46 16.97 0.88
C PHE A 151 -17.44 17.96 1.47
N PRO A 152 -17.93 19.01 2.15
CA PRO A 152 -17.06 19.96 2.85
C PRO A 152 -16.43 19.28 4.07
N VAL A 153 -15.12 19.49 4.26
CA VAL A 153 -14.40 19.09 5.47
C VAL A 153 -13.58 20.27 5.99
N LEU A 154 -13.44 20.36 7.31
CA LEU A 154 -12.40 21.18 7.93
C LEU A 154 -11.09 20.43 7.77
N LYS A 155 -10.22 20.94 6.91
CA LYS A 155 -8.88 20.42 6.71
C LYS A 155 -7.95 21.13 7.70
N GLU A 156 -7.40 20.36 8.61
CA GLU A 156 -6.23 20.81 9.36
C GLU A 156 -5.01 20.69 8.44
N SER A 157 -4.28 21.79 8.31
CA SER A 157 -3.05 21.86 7.54
C SER A 157 -1.96 22.44 8.42
N ILE A 158 -0.76 21.91 8.29
CA ILE A 158 0.42 22.54 8.86
C ILE A 158 0.94 23.52 7.83
N ARG A 159 1.26 24.74 8.26
CA ARG A 159 2.01 25.71 7.44
C ARG A 159 3.17 26.25 8.24
N VAL A 160 4.20 26.67 7.52
CA VAL A 160 5.34 27.37 8.12
C VAL A 160 5.08 28.86 8.08
N GLU A 161 4.96 29.48 9.25
CA GLU A 161 4.95 30.94 9.40
C GLU A 161 6.17 31.36 10.21
N ASN A 162 7.00 32.24 9.65
CA ASN A 162 8.22 32.75 10.28
C ASN A 162 9.20 31.63 10.74
N GLY A 163 9.29 30.54 9.96
CA GLY A 163 10.17 29.41 10.30
C GLY A 163 9.57 28.43 11.32
N GLU A 164 8.38 28.71 11.86
CA GLU A 164 7.69 27.84 12.82
C GLU A 164 6.53 27.09 12.18
N ILE A 165 6.37 25.82 12.55
CA ILE A 165 5.21 25.00 12.20
C ILE A 165 3.99 25.49 12.99
N LYS A 166 2.97 25.97 12.29
CA LYS A 166 1.67 26.34 12.85
C LYS A 166 0.53 25.51 12.25
N LEU A 167 -0.47 25.24 13.08
CA LEU A 167 -1.68 24.50 12.69
C LEU A 167 -2.75 25.48 12.21
N PHE A 168 -3.30 25.24 11.01
CA PHE A 168 -4.37 26.02 10.41
C PHE A 168 -5.56 25.13 10.09
N SER A 169 -6.77 25.66 10.28
CA SER A 169 -8.01 24.99 9.88
C SER A 169 -8.66 25.77 8.74
N GLU A 170 -8.87 25.12 7.60
CA GLU A 170 -9.56 25.71 6.45
C GLU A 170 -10.66 24.80 5.92
N LYS A 171 -11.73 25.39 5.37
CA LYS A 171 -12.79 24.62 4.69
C LYS A 171 -12.26 24.14 3.34
N SER A 172 -12.24 22.83 3.13
CA SER A 172 -11.90 22.20 1.85
C SER A 172 -13.02 21.27 1.39
N LYS A 173 -12.94 20.80 0.14
CA LYS A 173 -13.80 19.73 -0.37
C LYS A 173 -12.99 18.45 -0.45
N LEU A 174 -13.53 17.37 0.11
CA LEU A 174 -12.95 16.05 -0.04
C LEU A 174 -13.74 15.27 -1.09
N ILE A 175 -13.05 14.74 -2.09
CA ILE A 175 -13.63 13.83 -3.08
C ILE A 175 -13.49 12.43 -2.52
N LYS A 176 -14.62 11.74 -2.40
CA LYS A 176 -14.68 10.37 -1.92
C LYS A 176 -14.00 9.43 -2.93
N PRO A 177 -12.87 8.80 -2.62
CA PRO A 177 -12.48 7.60 -3.34
C PRO A 177 -13.52 6.53 -2.99
N ASN A 178 -13.94 5.67 -3.91
CA ASN A 178 -14.84 4.58 -3.53
C ASN A 178 -14.61 3.39 -4.45
N ASN A 179 -14.02 2.32 -3.93
CA ASN A 179 -13.70 1.11 -4.70
C ASN A 179 -14.92 0.23 -4.94
N LEU A 180 -15.87 0.25 -4.01
CA LEU A 180 -17.11 -0.50 -4.08
C LEU A 180 -18.26 0.49 -4.30
N GLN A 181 -18.42 1.06 -5.49
CA GLN A 181 -19.63 1.82 -5.78
C GLN A 181 -20.80 0.85 -6.07
N SER A 182 -21.90 1.00 -5.34
CA SER A 182 -23.16 0.29 -5.57
C SER A 182 -24.30 1.30 -5.59
N ASN A 183 -25.29 1.07 -6.46
CA ASN A 183 -26.55 1.84 -6.47
C ASN A 183 -27.53 1.35 -5.40
N GLU A 184 -27.29 0.18 -4.82
CA GLU A 184 -28.11 -0.39 -3.76
C GLU A 184 -27.37 -0.31 -2.42
N PRO A 185 -28.06 0.04 -1.33
CA PRO A 185 -27.50 -0.05 0.02
C PRO A 185 -27.23 -1.51 0.32
N ASP A 186 -25.96 -1.89 0.37
CA ASP A 186 -25.51 -3.23 0.69
C ASP A 186 -24.62 -3.14 1.93
N ASN A 187 -25.04 -3.76 3.02
CA ASN A 187 -24.28 -3.72 4.25
C ASN A 187 -23.28 -4.86 4.23
N ILE A 188 -21.98 -4.56 4.24
CA ILE A 188 -20.94 -5.60 4.31
C ILE A 188 -21.13 -6.54 5.50
N ASN A 189 -21.79 -6.08 6.57
CA ASN A 189 -22.12 -6.92 7.73
C ASN A 189 -23.00 -8.11 7.36
N ASP A 190 -23.82 -7.98 6.31
CA ASP A 190 -24.69 -9.04 5.81
C ASP A 190 -23.92 -10.11 5.01
N ASN A 191 -22.65 -9.84 4.65
CA ASN A 191 -21.81 -10.71 3.84
C ASN A 191 -20.52 -11.17 4.59
N ILE A 192 -20.51 -11.06 5.92
CA ILE A 192 -19.34 -11.46 6.75
C ILE A 192 -19.09 -12.96 6.64
N GLU A 193 -20.14 -13.78 6.54
CA GLU A 193 -20.03 -15.23 6.46
C GLU A 193 -19.26 -15.67 5.21
N GLU A 194 -19.45 -14.98 4.08
CA GLU A 194 -18.74 -15.23 2.83
C GLU A 194 -17.26 -14.89 2.95
N ILE A 195 -16.93 -13.75 3.55
CA ILE A 195 -15.54 -13.35 3.82
C ILE A 195 -14.86 -14.40 4.70
N LEU A 196 -15.52 -14.83 5.78
CA LEU A 196 -15.00 -15.86 6.68
C LEU A 196 -14.82 -17.19 5.96
N ALA A 197 -15.79 -17.62 5.15
CA ALA A 197 -15.70 -18.86 4.38
C ALA A 197 -14.52 -18.86 3.38
N GLY A 198 -14.29 -17.72 2.70
CA GLY A 198 -13.14 -17.54 1.82
C GLY A 198 -11.81 -17.58 2.59
N PHE A 199 -11.77 -16.90 3.74
CA PHE A 199 -10.59 -16.87 4.59
C PHE A 199 -10.25 -18.27 5.13
N GLU A 200 -11.22 -18.96 5.73
CA GLU A 200 -11.05 -20.29 6.32
C GLU A 200 -10.58 -21.31 5.27
N ARG A 201 -11.23 -21.33 4.09
CA ARG A 201 -10.84 -22.23 3.00
C ARG A 201 -9.39 -22.04 2.59
N SER A 202 -8.95 -20.79 2.49
CA SER A 202 -7.55 -20.45 2.16
C SER A 202 -6.61 -20.88 3.26
N TYR A 203 -6.95 -20.60 4.51
CA TYR A 203 -6.14 -20.92 5.67
C TYR A 203 -5.89 -22.43 5.78
N LEU A 204 -6.96 -23.24 5.66
CA LEU A 204 -6.87 -24.69 5.66
C LEU A 204 -6.04 -25.23 4.48
N PHE A 205 -6.20 -24.64 3.29
CA PHE A 205 -5.39 -24.99 2.12
C PHE A 205 -3.90 -24.73 2.35
N LEU A 206 -3.54 -23.54 2.83
CA LEU A 206 -2.17 -23.13 3.11
C LEU A 206 -1.54 -24.06 4.15
N MET A 207 -2.27 -24.35 5.23
CA MET A 207 -1.84 -25.25 6.29
C MET A 207 -1.57 -26.67 5.80
N LYS A 208 -2.42 -27.21 4.92
CA LYS A 208 -2.27 -28.56 4.35
C LYS A 208 -1.16 -28.66 3.30
N ASN A 209 -0.83 -27.57 2.60
CA ASN A 209 0.05 -27.59 1.42
C ASN A 209 1.41 -26.91 1.63
N LYS A 210 1.84 -26.66 2.88
CA LYS A 210 3.11 -25.97 3.22
C LYS A 210 4.29 -26.39 2.34
N LYS A 211 4.58 -27.69 2.24
CA LYS A 211 5.72 -28.24 1.45
C LYS A 211 5.65 -27.89 -0.04
N LYS A 212 4.45 -27.74 -0.61
CA LYS A 212 4.25 -27.35 -2.01
C LYS A 212 4.30 -25.83 -2.21
N ILE A 213 4.04 -25.05 -1.17
CA ILE A 213 3.99 -23.58 -1.20
C ILE A 213 5.38 -22.97 -0.96
N THR A 214 6.16 -23.51 -0.02
CA THR A 214 7.50 -22.99 0.30
C THR A 214 8.42 -22.77 -0.91
N PRO A 215 8.44 -23.63 -1.95
CA PRO A 215 9.27 -23.42 -3.14
C PRO A 215 8.98 -22.11 -3.90
N PHE A 216 7.74 -21.59 -3.86
CA PHE A 216 7.41 -20.29 -4.44
C PHE A 216 8.13 -19.15 -3.73
N PHE A 217 8.42 -19.31 -2.43
CA PHE A 217 8.99 -18.28 -1.56
C PHE A 217 10.43 -18.57 -1.11
N ASN A 218 11.15 -19.45 -1.82
CA ASN A 218 12.50 -19.84 -1.44
C ASN A 218 13.49 -18.68 -1.68
N LYS A 219 14.18 -18.25 -0.61
CA LYS A 219 15.20 -17.18 -0.58
C LYS A 219 16.19 -17.23 -1.75
N ASP A 220 16.50 -18.41 -2.28
CA ASP A 220 17.43 -18.52 -3.39
C ASP A 220 16.96 -17.89 -4.71
N ASN A 221 15.65 -17.74 -4.87
CA ASN A 221 15.01 -17.12 -6.03
C ASN A 221 14.61 -15.65 -5.81
N PHE A 222 14.77 -15.12 -4.59
CA PHE A 222 14.31 -13.77 -4.20
C PHE A 222 15.48 -12.80 -4.28
N ASN A 223 15.68 -12.23 -5.47
CA ASN A 223 16.65 -11.17 -5.67
C ASN A 223 16.01 -9.88 -6.21
N PHE A 224 14.85 -9.54 -5.67
CA PHE A 224 14.12 -8.32 -5.98
C PHE A 224 13.85 -7.52 -4.71
N PRO A 225 13.66 -6.20 -4.83
CA PRO A 225 13.34 -5.33 -3.71
C PRO A 225 11.92 -5.61 -3.19
N ILE A 226 11.76 -5.52 -1.87
CA ILE A 226 10.47 -5.49 -1.18
C ILE A 226 10.34 -4.12 -0.51
N ARG A 227 9.24 -3.42 -0.76
CA ARG A 227 8.99 -2.08 -0.21
C ARG A 227 9.04 -2.13 1.32
N PHE A 228 9.78 -1.20 1.92
CA PHE A 228 9.76 -0.97 3.35
C PHE A 228 9.19 0.42 3.63
N LEU A 229 8.16 0.48 4.47
CA LEU A 229 7.44 1.70 4.79
C LEU A 229 7.96 2.22 6.12
N LEU A 230 9.00 3.05 6.06
CA LEU A 230 9.59 3.65 7.24
C LEU A 230 8.61 4.61 7.92
N ARG A 231 7.89 5.38 7.11
CA ARG A 231 6.83 6.32 7.51
C ARG A 231 5.71 6.29 6.51
N ASN A 232 4.56 6.84 6.90
CA ASN A 232 3.45 7.04 5.98
C ASN A 232 3.85 8.02 4.87
N THR A 233 3.66 7.62 3.60
CA THR A 233 3.95 8.43 2.42
C THR A 233 3.26 9.79 2.42
N PHE A 234 2.07 9.90 3.02
CA PHE A 234 1.34 11.17 3.18
C PHE A 234 2.16 12.19 3.99
N LEU A 235 2.86 11.75 5.04
CA LEU A 235 3.69 12.64 5.84
C LEU A 235 4.84 13.20 5.02
N TYR A 236 5.52 12.37 4.22
CA TYR A 236 6.58 12.85 3.32
C TYR A 236 6.04 13.82 2.27
N ALA A 237 4.90 13.52 1.65
CA ALA A 237 4.29 14.41 0.66
C ALA A 237 3.94 15.78 1.27
N HIS A 238 3.45 15.77 2.51
CA HIS A 238 3.15 17.00 3.24
C HIS A 238 4.41 17.80 3.59
N VAL A 239 5.43 17.16 4.18
CA VAL A 239 6.70 17.82 4.49
C VAL A 239 7.36 18.36 3.24
N LEU A 240 7.38 17.61 2.15
CA LEU A 240 7.92 18.07 0.87
C LEU A 240 7.19 19.33 0.37
N HIS A 241 5.85 19.32 0.39
CA HIS A 241 5.03 20.47 -0.01
C HIS A 241 5.31 21.73 0.82
N GLU A 242 5.42 21.61 2.15
CA GLU A 242 5.71 22.76 3.01
C GLU A 242 7.17 23.22 2.88
N SER A 243 8.11 22.27 2.64
CA SER A 243 9.55 22.57 2.51
C SER A 243 9.89 23.45 1.30
N ILE A 244 8.98 23.58 0.33
CA ILE A 244 9.15 24.41 -0.87
C ILE A 244 8.45 25.77 -0.75
N SER A 245 8.03 26.17 0.45
CA SER A 245 7.51 27.52 0.69
C SER A 245 8.57 28.60 0.44
N PRO A 246 8.19 29.82 0.00
CA PRO A 246 9.16 30.89 -0.27
C PRO A 246 10.07 31.23 0.93
N ILE A 247 9.54 31.13 2.15
CA ILE A 247 10.29 31.39 3.39
C ILE A 247 11.44 30.38 3.51
N LEU A 248 11.15 29.08 3.38
CA LEU A 248 12.16 28.02 3.51
C LEU A 248 13.09 27.90 2.29
N LEU A 249 12.71 28.42 1.13
CA LEU A 249 13.60 28.45 -0.05
C LEU A 249 14.62 29.59 -0.04
N THR A 250 14.54 30.51 0.93
CA THR A 250 15.48 31.63 1.04
C THR A 250 16.84 31.19 1.58
N ASP A 251 16.87 30.23 2.51
CA ASP A 251 18.10 29.63 3.05
C ASP A 251 17.99 28.09 3.03
N ARG A 252 19.02 27.43 2.50
CA ARG A 252 19.11 25.96 2.47
C ARG A 252 19.06 25.34 3.87
N ASN A 253 19.67 25.99 4.87
CA ASN A 253 19.72 25.50 6.23
C ASN A 253 18.34 25.55 6.90
N ASP A 254 17.55 26.59 6.64
CA ASP A 254 16.18 26.68 7.15
C ASP A 254 15.32 25.53 6.62
N ARG A 255 15.46 25.20 5.33
CA ARG A 255 14.79 24.03 4.73
C ARG A 255 15.23 22.72 5.39
N ILE A 256 16.52 22.56 5.68
CA ILE A 256 17.04 21.37 6.36
C ILE A 256 16.47 21.24 7.77
N ILE A 257 16.59 22.30 8.57
CA ILE A 257 16.08 22.35 9.95
C ILE A 257 14.58 22.01 9.98
N PHE A 258 13.82 22.49 9.00
CA PHE A 258 12.41 22.13 8.86
C PHE A 258 12.20 20.63 8.61
N ILE A 259 12.95 20.03 7.69
CA ILE A 259 12.81 18.59 7.35
C ILE A 259 13.29 17.70 8.51
N GLU A 260 14.36 18.10 9.21
CA GLU A 260 14.91 17.38 10.37
C GLU A 260 13.91 17.22 11.52
N GLN A 261 12.79 17.95 11.52
CA GLN A 261 11.69 17.72 12.46
C GLN A 261 11.04 16.33 12.31
N LEU A 262 11.35 15.60 11.24
CA LEU A 262 11.02 14.19 11.07
C LEU A 262 11.77 13.25 12.04
N ASP A 263 12.71 13.73 12.85
CA ASP A 263 13.61 12.92 13.70
C ASP A 263 12.91 11.77 14.48
N LYS A 264 11.71 11.98 15.03
CA LYS A 264 10.96 10.88 15.68
C LYS A 264 10.24 9.99 14.65
N PRO A 265 10.33 8.65 14.68
CA PRO A 265 10.71 7.82 15.83
C PRO A 265 12.15 7.27 15.78
N PHE A 266 13.08 7.91 15.06
CA PHE A 266 14.44 7.41 15.01
C PHE A 266 15.14 7.52 16.37
N ASN A 267 16.03 6.56 16.63
CA ASN A 267 17.00 6.68 17.71
C ASN A 267 18.21 7.47 17.19
N GLU A 268 18.92 8.18 18.08
CA GLU A 268 20.08 9.06 17.81
C GLU A 268 21.24 8.43 17.00
N ASN A 269 21.22 7.12 16.72
CA ASN A 269 22.28 6.37 16.04
C ASN A 269 21.96 5.91 14.61
N SER A 270 20.92 6.45 13.96
CA SER A 270 20.49 6.04 12.62
C SER A 270 20.72 7.15 11.59
N ASN A 271 21.41 6.82 10.50
CA ASN A 271 21.58 7.74 9.35
C ASN A 271 20.34 7.77 8.43
N LEU A 272 19.20 7.20 8.87
CA LEU A 272 17.96 7.20 8.10
C LEU A 272 17.39 8.61 7.94
N LEU A 273 17.49 9.46 8.98
CA LEU A 273 17.02 10.84 8.87
C LEU A 273 17.81 11.60 7.81
N ASP A 274 19.14 11.44 7.77
CA ASP A 274 19.98 12.04 6.73
C ASP A 274 19.55 11.60 5.33
N SER A 275 19.19 10.31 5.17
CA SER A 275 18.67 9.79 3.91
C SER A 275 17.30 10.40 3.55
N GLU A 276 16.39 10.56 4.52
CA GLU A 276 15.10 11.23 4.30
C GLU A 276 15.27 12.70 3.91
N VAL A 277 16.15 13.42 4.62
CA VAL A 277 16.50 14.81 4.34
C VAL A 277 17.07 14.93 2.93
N ALA A 278 18.00 14.06 2.54
CA ALA A 278 18.61 14.07 1.21
C ALA A 278 17.57 13.86 0.09
N ASP A 279 16.67 12.89 0.24
CA ASP A 279 15.61 12.62 -0.75
C ASP A 279 14.64 13.82 -0.86
N ILE A 280 14.16 14.36 0.28
CA ILE A 280 13.21 15.49 0.28
C ILE A 280 13.86 16.77 -0.28
N LEU A 281 15.14 17.03 0.00
CA LEU A 281 15.88 18.16 -0.58
C LEU A 281 15.95 18.07 -2.11
N ASN A 282 16.03 16.87 -2.67
CA ASN A 282 15.97 16.60 -4.11
C ASN A 282 14.55 16.60 -4.68
N ASN A 283 13.54 16.90 -3.85
CA ASN A 283 12.12 16.87 -4.15
C ASN A 283 11.57 15.47 -4.44
N ASP A 284 12.23 14.44 -3.91
CA ASP A 284 11.77 13.07 -3.96
C ASP A 284 11.09 12.67 -2.65
N ILE A 285 10.11 11.77 -2.75
CA ILE A 285 9.55 11.08 -1.59
C ILE A 285 10.52 9.97 -1.20
N PRO A 286 10.98 9.92 0.07
CA PRO A 286 11.85 8.85 0.53
C PRO A 286 11.30 7.46 0.20
N TYR A 287 12.13 6.66 -0.46
CA TYR A 287 11.73 5.34 -0.92
C TYR A 287 12.75 4.27 -0.49
N TYR A 288 12.35 3.43 0.47
CA TYR A 288 13.15 2.32 0.99
C TYR A 288 12.64 0.94 0.55
N TYR A 289 13.59 0.01 0.45
CA TYR A 289 13.34 -1.39 0.18
C TYR A 289 14.33 -2.29 0.92
N SER A 290 13.91 -3.54 1.09
CA SER A 290 14.69 -4.63 1.66
C SER A 290 14.73 -5.81 0.70
N ASN A 291 15.43 -6.87 1.08
CA ASN A 291 15.46 -8.12 0.33
C ASN A 291 15.49 -9.29 1.33
N LEU A 292 14.76 -10.38 1.07
CA LEU A 292 14.69 -11.54 1.98
C LEU A 292 16.03 -12.22 2.28
N ARG A 293 17.06 -11.98 1.45
CA ARG A 293 18.44 -12.49 1.64
C ARG A 293 19.30 -11.56 2.50
N SER A 294 18.83 -10.35 2.79
CA SER A 294 19.58 -9.31 3.47
C SER A 294 18.82 -8.75 4.67
N ARG A 295 19.55 -8.15 5.61
CA ARG A 295 18.97 -7.32 6.68
C ARG A 295 19.25 -5.84 6.47
N ALA A 296 19.73 -5.49 5.27
CA ALA A 296 20.01 -4.12 4.92
C ALA A 296 18.73 -3.46 4.40
N LEU A 297 18.50 -2.24 4.88
CA LEU A 297 17.57 -1.31 4.26
C LEU A 297 18.35 -0.50 3.22
N GLN A 298 17.75 -0.31 2.05
CA GLN A 298 18.33 0.45 0.95
C GLN A 298 17.33 1.50 0.48
N SER A 299 17.82 2.68 0.09
CA SER A 299 16.99 3.71 -0.54
C SER A 299 17.09 3.65 -2.07
N SER A 300 16.15 4.31 -2.75
CA SER A 300 16.21 4.54 -4.19
C SER A 300 17.39 5.42 -4.62
N SER A 301 17.86 6.30 -3.73
CA SER A 301 19.01 7.21 -3.91
C SER A 301 20.37 6.56 -3.62
N GLY A 302 20.40 5.29 -3.19
CA GLY A 302 21.63 4.52 -2.96
C GLY A 302 22.14 4.51 -1.52
N PHE A 303 21.40 5.08 -0.58
CA PHE A 303 21.65 4.90 0.85
C PHE A 303 21.52 3.42 1.22
N GLN A 304 22.38 2.96 2.13
CA GLN A 304 22.31 1.60 2.67
C GLN A 304 22.64 1.60 4.16
N GLU A 305 21.73 1.05 4.96
CA GLU A 305 21.96 0.78 6.37
C GLU A 305 21.97 -0.72 6.61
N LYS A 306 23.05 -1.23 7.20
CA LYS A 306 23.22 -2.67 7.46
C LYS A 306 22.60 -3.04 8.82
N ASN A 307 21.98 -4.22 8.89
CA ASN A 307 21.39 -4.79 10.12
C ASN A 307 20.25 -3.96 10.74
N SER A 308 19.59 -3.12 9.96
CA SER A 308 18.41 -2.36 10.40
C SER A 308 17.19 -3.27 10.65
N LEU A 309 17.11 -4.41 9.94
CA LEU A 309 16.01 -5.36 10.11
C LEU A 309 16.41 -6.56 11.00
N LYS A 310 15.51 -6.98 11.90
CA LYS A 310 15.72 -8.22 12.68
C LYS A 310 15.51 -9.47 11.81
N LYS A 311 16.04 -10.61 12.27
CA LYS A 311 16.00 -11.88 11.52
C LYS A 311 14.54 -12.33 11.37
N ALA A 312 14.02 -12.42 10.14
CA ALA A 312 12.78 -13.13 9.88
C ALA A 312 12.97 -14.62 10.22
N HIS A 313 12.17 -15.13 11.14
CA HIS A 313 12.12 -16.54 11.53
C HIS A 313 11.33 -17.35 10.49
#